data_AF-A0A365N142-F1
#
_entry.id   AF-A0A365N142-F1
#
_cell.length_a   1.000
_cell.length_b   1.000
_cell.length_c   1.000
_cell.angle_alpha   90.00
_cell.angle_beta   90.00
_cell.angle_gamma   90.00
#
_symmetry.space_group_name_H-M   'P 1'
#
loop_
_entity.id
_entity.type
_entity.pdbx_description
1 polymer ?
#
loop_
_entity_poly.entity_id
_entity_poly.type
_entity_poly.pdbx_seq_one_letter_code
_entity_poly.pdbx_strand_id
1 'polypeptide(L)'
;MEEAEKHDRSLFCTPDPSSLLLFLLTSIFQTRLFATKASDKTHAHVFRADIPSKILHALDNPTEDMDNLVWPAIQHIQVPFEPHATFSERVAGQLLAGLKTRAPEETPRGEKEGR
;
A
#
# COMPACT_ATOMS: atom_id res chain seq x y z
N MET A 1 48.45 -24.30 4.66
CA MET A 1 47.67 -23.10 5.04
C MET A 1 46.83 -22.81 3.82
N GLU A 2 45.66 -23.43 3.75
CA GLU A 2 44.78 -23.39 2.58
C GLU A 2 43.34 -23.50 3.06
N GLU A 3 42.74 -22.31 3.23
CA GLU A 3 41.35 -21.92 3.02
C GLU A 3 40.24 -22.95 3.29
N ALA A 4 39.59 -22.78 4.45
CA ALA A 4 38.26 -23.33 4.72
C ALA A 4 37.21 -22.43 4.06
N GLU A 5 36.73 -22.83 2.88
CA GLU A 5 35.61 -22.16 2.20
C GLU A 5 34.32 -22.37 3.01
N LYS A 6 34.02 -21.31 3.76
CA LYS A 6 32.92 -21.17 4.70
C LYS A 6 31.60 -21.15 3.93
N HIS A 7 30.75 -22.12 4.27
CA HIS A 7 29.33 -22.15 3.92
C HIS A 7 28.67 -20.79 4.18
N ASP A 8 28.36 -20.03 3.13
CA ASP A 8 27.34 -18.98 3.16
C ASP A 8 26.11 -19.49 2.40
N ARG A 9 25.41 -20.43 3.05
CA ARG A 9 24.00 -20.66 2.75
C ARG A 9 23.24 -19.50 3.38
N SER A 10 23.19 -18.38 2.66
CA SER A 10 22.30 -17.28 2.99
C SER A 10 20.92 -17.87 3.27
N LEU A 11 20.45 -17.67 4.49
CA LEU A 11 19.12 -18.03 4.92
C LEU A 11 18.13 -17.28 4.03
N PHE A 12 17.63 -17.92 2.99
CA PHE A 12 16.25 -17.68 2.59
C PHE A 12 15.39 -18.25 3.70
N CYS A 13 15.15 -17.45 4.75
CA CYS A 13 14.05 -17.70 5.67
C CYS A 13 12.78 -17.74 4.82
N THR A 14 12.31 -18.95 4.49
CA THR A 14 10.93 -19.14 4.06
C THR A 14 10.05 -18.59 5.18
N PRO A 15 9.14 -17.64 4.91
CA PRO A 15 8.25 -17.15 5.96
C PRO A 15 7.46 -18.35 6.51
N ASP A 16 7.44 -18.48 7.84
CA ASP A 16 6.69 -19.56 8.47
C ASP A 16 5.18 -19.40 8.16
N PRO A 17 4.43 -20.50 8.02
CA PRO A 17 3.04 -20.45 7.62
C PRO A 17 2.13 -19.73 8.64
N SER A 18 2.52 -19.67 9.91
CA SER A 18 1.78 -18.94 10.95
C SER A 18 2.00 -17.43 10.85
N SER A 19 3.20 -16.96 10.48
CA SER A 19 3.45 -15.55 10.13
C SER A 19 2.64 -15.10 8.93
N LEU A 20 2.53 -15.94 7.88
CA LEU A 20 1.73 -15.62 6.70
C LEU A 20 0.24 -15.47 7.05
N LEU A 21 -0.28 -16.32 7.93
CA LEU A 21 -1.67 -16.25 8.37
C LEU A 21 -1.94 -15.00 9.23
N LEU A 22 -1.03 -14.65 10.15
CA LEU A 22 -1.14 -13.43 10.95
C LEU A 22 -1.03 -12.16 10.08
N PHE A 23 -0.16 -12.19 9.06
CA PHE A 23 -0.01 -11.10 8.10
C PHE A 23 -1.29 -10.88 7.30
N LEU A 24 -1.95 -11.96 6.83
CA LEU A 24 -3.23 -11.85 6.11
C LEU A 24 -4.36 -11.32 6.99
N LEU A 25 -4.42 -11.73 8.26
CA LEU A 25 -5.47 -11.29 9.20
C LEU A 25 -5.31 -9.83 9.68
N THR A 26 -4.12 -9.24 9.50
CA THR A 26 -3.82 -7.84 9.86
C THR A 26 -3.54 -6.94 8.66
N SER A 27 -3.62 -7.50 7.45
CA SER A 27 -3.33 -6.79 6.20
C SER A 27 -4.38 -5.73 5.88
N ILE A 28 -3.92 -4.61 5.32
CA ILE A 28 -4.75 -3.54 4.78
C ILE A 28 -4.51 -3.48 3.26
N PHE A 29 -5.58 -3.62 2.50
CA PHE A 29 -5.55 -3.59 1.04
C PHE A 29 -5.81 -2.18 0.53
N GLN A 30 -4.78 -1.55 -0.04
CA GLN A 30 -4.90 -0.23 -0.63
C GLN A 30 -5.61 -0.34 -1.99
N THR A 31 -6.83 0.20 -2.06
CA THR A 31 -7.65 0.21 -3.28
C THR A 31 -7.76 1.62 -3.81
N ARG A 32 -7.57 1.78 -5.12
CA ARG A 32 -7.58 3.05 -5.84
C ARG A 32 -8.40 2.87 -7.11
N LEU A 33 -9.45 3.65 -7.28
CA LEU A 33 -10.35 3.58 -8.42
C LEU A 33 -10.33 4.91 -9.17
N PHE A 34 -9.97 4.86 -10.44
CA PHE A 34 -10.14 5.97 -11.36
C PHE A 34 -11.45 5.83 -12.11
N ALA A 35 -12.29 6.87 -12.06
CA ALA A 35 -13.58 6.89 -12.72
C ALA A 35 -13.80 8.21 -13.44
N THR A 36 -14.38 8.14 -14.63
CA THR A 36 -14.87 9.29 -15.38
C THR A 36 -16.38 9.15 -15.53
N LYS A 37 -17.12 10.23 -15.28
CA LYS A 37 -18.57 10.26 -15.48
C LYS A 37 -18.84 10.84 -16.86
N ALA A 38 -19.70 10.20 -17.64
CA ALA A 38 -20.08 10.74 -18.96
C ALA A 38 -20.73 12.14 -18.88
N SER A 39 -21.36 12.46 -17.75
CA SER A 39 -21.94 13.76 -17.47
C SER A 39 -20.92 14.82 -17.02
N ASP A 40 -19.81 14.41 -16.41
CA ASP A 40 -18.76 15.32 -15.95
C ASP A 40 -17.61 15.36 -16.97
N LYS A 41 -17.59 16.42 -17.77
CA LYS A 41 -16.55 16.67 -18.77
C LYS A 41 -15.39 17.50 -18.24
N THR A 42 -15.45 17.89 -16.96
CA THR A 42 -14.53 18.87 -16.36
C THR A 42 -13.56 18.22 -15.37
N HIS A 43 -14.00 17.16 -14.69
CA HIS A 43 -13.19 16.47 -13.71
C HIS A 43 -13.20 14.96 -13.92
N ALA A 44 -12.04 14.35 -13.68
CA ALA A 44 -11.95 12.95 -13.36
C ALA A 44 -12.08 12.74 -11.86
N HIS A 45 -12.56 11.56 -11.48
CA HIS A 45 -12.74 11.20 -10.08
C HIS A 45 -11.77 10.08 -9.71
N VAL A 46 -11.06 10.28 -8.62
CA VAL A 46 -10.22 9.26 -7.99
C VAL A 46 -10.83 8.93 -6.64
N PHE A 47 -11.17 7.66 -6.43
CA PHE A 47 -11.61 7.15 -5.14
C PHE A 47 -10.48 6.35 -4.51
N ARG A 48 -10.26 6.56 -3.22
CA ARG A 48 -9.27 5.81 -2.45
C ARG A 48 -9.92 5.22 -1.22
N ALA A 49 -9.62 3.96 -0.96
CA ALA A 49 -9.98 3.30 0.27
C ALA A 49 -8.86 2.36 0.69
N ASP A 50 -8.63 2.26 1.99
CA ASP A 50 -7.71 1.30 2.56
C ASP A 50 -8.59 0.26 3.27
N ILE A 51 -8.76 -0.90 2.64
CA ILE A 51 -9.74 -1.91 3.03
C ILE A 51 -9.08 -2.93 3.98
N PRO A 52 -9.51 -3.05 5.24
CA PRO A 52 -9.01 -4.07 6.14
C PRO A 52 -9.36 -5.48 5.64
N SER A 53 -8.43 -6.43 5.80
CA SER A 53 -8.65 -7.83 5.41
C SER A 53 -9.86 -8.47 6.12
N LYS A 54 -10.19 -8.03 7.34
CA LYS A 54 -11.38 -8.46 8.07
C LYS A 54 -12.68 -8.25 7.29
N ILE A 55 -12.80 -7.14 6.56
CA ILE A 55 -13.98 -6.88 5.72
C ILE A 55 -14.02 -7.89 4.57
N LEU A 56 -12.87 -8.14 3.93
CA LEU A 56 -12.81 -9.13 2.85
C LEU A 56 -13.12 -10.54 3.33
N HIS A 57 -12.66 -10.91 4.54
CA HIS A 57 -12.93 -12.21 5.14
C HIS A 57 -14.42 -12.39 5.49
N ALA A 58 -15.05 -11.35 6.07
CA ALA A 58 -16.48 -11.37 6.37
C ALA A 58 -17.35 -11.43 5.09
N LEU A 59 -16.87 -10.83 3.99
CA LEU A 59 -17.53 -10.95 2.68
C LEU A 59 -17.40 -12.35 2.08
N ASP A 60 -16.29 -13.04 2.31
CA ASP A 60 -16.06 -14.42 1.85
C ASP A 60 -16.84 -15.44 2.70
N ASN A 61 -16.95 -15.19 4.00
CA ASN A 61 -17.63 -16.03 4.98
C ASN A 61 -18.76 -15.24 5.67
N PRO A 62 -19.98 -15.19 5.08
CA PRO A 62 -21.08 -14.36 5.56
C PRO A 62 -21.67 -14.80 6.91
N THR A 63 -21.21 -15.92 7.45
CA THR A 63 -21.52 -16.40 8.81
C THR A 63 -20.66 -15.75 9.89
N GLU A 64 -19.58 -15.06 9.51
CA GLU A 64 -18.74 -14.33 10.46
C GLU A 64 -19.38 -12.99 10.87
N ASP A 65 -19.08 -12.57 12.09
CA ASP A 65 -19.67 -11.40 12.72
C ASP A 65 -19.29 -10.11 11.99
N MET A 66 -20.30 -9.47 11.38
CA MET A 66 -20.19 -8.18 10.70
C MET A 66 -20.45 -6.99 11.62
N ASP A 67 -20.95 -7.22 12.84
CA ASP A 67 -21.46 -6.15 13.73
C ASP A 67 -20.34 -5.27 14.30
N ASN A 68 -19.09 -5.78 14.29
CA ASN A 68 -17.90 -5.09 14.77
C ASN A 68 -16.99 -4.55 13.65
N LEU A 69 -17.44 -4.56 12.39
CA LEU A 69 -16.65 -4.09 11.25
C LEU A 69 -16.71 -2.56 11.12
N VAL A 70 -15.54 -1.92 11.15
CA VAL A 70 -15.40 -0.51 10.81
C VAL A 70 -15.22 -0.37 9.31
N TRP A 71 -16.21 0.21 8.63
CA TRP A 71 -16.11 0.50 7.21
C TRP A 71 -15.02 1.55 6.93
N PRO A 72 -14.18 1.34 5.89
CA PRO A 72 -13.11 2.27 5.58
C PRO A 72 -13.69 3.56 5.01
N ALA A 73 -13.08 4.68 5.39
CA ALA A 73 -13.40 5.97 4.80
C ALA A 73 -12.96 5.97 3.33
N ILE A 74 -13.92 6.16 2.42
CA ILE A 74 -13.64 6.33 1.00
C ILE A 74 -13.33 7.81 0.76
N GLN A 75 -12.09 8.10 0.40
CA GLN A 75 -11.68 9.44 0.00
C GLN A 75 -12.04 9.65 -1.47
N HIS A 76 -12.70 10.76 -1.77
CA HIS A 76 -13.01 11.16 -3.14
C HIS A 76 -12.21 12.40 -3.49
N ILE A 77 -11.42 12.29 -4.56
CA ILE A 77 -10.56 13.36 -5.07
C ILE A 77 -11.01 13.66 -6.48
N GLN A 78 -11.23 14.95 -6.76
CA GLN A 78 -11.56 15.42 -8.09
C GLN A 78 -10.29 15.98 -8.72
N VAL A 79 -9.98 15.50 -9.92
CA VAL A 79 -8.82 15.96 -10.69
C VAL A 79 -9.34 16.67 -11.94
N PRO A 80 -9.15 17.99 -12.07
CA PRO A 80 -9.54 18.71 -13.27
C PRO A 80 -8.82 18.16 -14.50
N PHE A 81 -9.52 18.05 -15.63
CA PHE A 81 -8.90 17.61 -16.88
C PHE A 81 -7.88 18.63 -17.40
N GLU A 82 -8.14 19.92 -17.20
CA GLU A 82 -7.24 20.99 -17.57
C GLU A 82 -6.23 21.33 -16.46
N PRO A 83 -4.97 21.66 -16.79
CA PRO A 83 -4.38 21.56 -18.13
C PRO A 83 -4.13 20.10 -18.52
N HIS A 84 -4.47 19.73 -19.76
CA HIS A 84 -4.38 18.36 -20.26
C HIS A 84 -2.94 17.84 -20.30
N ALA A 85 -1.97 18.72 -20.53
CA ALA A 85 -0.55 18.36 -20.64
C ALA A 85 -0.01 17.67 -19.37
N THR A 86 -0.48 18.06 -18.18
CA THR A 86 -0.06 17.46 -16.90
C THR A 86 -1.14 16.61 -16.25
N PHE A 87 -2.24 16.33 -16.97
CA PHE A 87 -3.38 15.58 -16.42
C PHE A 87 -2.98 14.15 -16.03
N SER A 88 -2.25 13.45 -16.89
CA SER A 88 -1.78 12.09 -16.63
C SER A 88 -0.91 12.01 -15.38
N GLU A 89 0.04 12.93 -15.20
CA GLU A 89 0.88 13.02 -14.01
C GLU A 89 0.06 13.32 -12.75
N ARG A 90 -0.90 14.23 -12.82
CA ARG A 90 -1.78 14.55 -11.67
C ARG A 90 -2.60 13.33 -11.27
N VAL A 91 -3.23 12.64 -12.22
CA VAL A 91 -4.02 11.44 -11.95
C VAL A 91 -3.15 10.30 -11.44
N ALA A 92 -2.00 10.04 -12.07
CA ALA A 92 -1.07 9.01 -11.63
C ALA A 92 -0.56 9.30 -10.22
N GLY A 93 -0.19 10.56 -9.92
CA GLY A 93 0.16 11.00 -8.58
C GLY A 93 -0.96 10.73 -7.59
N GLN A 94 -2.22 10.97 -7.97
CA GLN A 94 -3.35 10.65 -7.10
C GLN A 94 -3.65 9.14 -6.99
N LEU A 95 -3.28 8.30 -7.95
CA LEU A 95 -3.48 6.85 -7.84
C LEU A 95 -2.36 6.20 -7.02
N LEU A 96 -1.13 6.69 -7.16
CA LEU A 96 0.05 6.15 -6.52
C LEU A 96 0.32 6.75 -5.13
N ALA A 97 -0.31 7.87 -4.79
CA ALA A 97 -0.19 8.46 -3.46
C ALA A 97 -0.63 7.47 -2.37
N GLY A 98 0.27 7.22 -1.42
CA GLY A 98 0.08 6.25 -0.34
C GLY A 98 0.72 4.88 -0.61
N LEU A 99 1.13 4.58 -1.84
CA LEU A 99 1.90 3.37 -2.17
C LEU A 99 3.40 3.51 -1.90
N LYS A 100 3.85 4.63 -1.28
CA LYS A 100 5.25 4.79 -0.87
C LYS A 100 5.53 3.71 0.17
N THR A 101 6.11 2.60 -0.29
CA THR A 101 6.87 1.66 0.51
C THR A 101 7.77 2.51 1.38
N ARG A 102 7.59 2.43 2.70
CA ARG A 102 8.63 2.88 3.62
C ARG A 102 9.85 2.03 3.29
N ALA A 103 10.73 2.54 2.42
CA ALA A 103 12.12 2.10 2.46
C ALA A 103 12.61 2.46 3.87
N PRO A 104 13.28 1.54 4.59
CA PRO A 104 13.90 1.90 5.85
C PRO A 104 14.88 3.03 5.57
N GLU A 105 14.57 4.21 6.09
CA GLU A 105 15.45 5.36 6.08
C GLU A 105 16.65 5.01 6.98
N GLU A 106 17.70 4.47 6.38
CA GLU A 106 19.01 4.40 7.02
C GLU A 106 19.53 5.83 7.15
N THR A 107 19.34 6.42 8.33
CA THR A 107 20.03 7.65 8.72
C THR A 107 21.55 7.40 8.75
N PRO A 108 22.38 8.10 7.97
CA PRO A 108 23.83 8.05 8.17
C PRO A 108 24.15 8.93 9.37
N ARG A 109 24.43 8.29 10.51
CA ARG A 109 24.95 8.94 11.71
C ARG A 109 26.40 9.36 11.45
N GLY A 110 26.57 10.48 10.76
CA GLY A 110 27.83 11.20 10.67
C GLY A 110 27.85 12.33 11.69
N GLU A 111 28.46 12.09 12.85
CA GLU A 111 28.93 13.18 13.72
C GLU A 111 30.44 13.03 13.87
N LYS A 112 31.17 13.82 13.07
CA LYS A 112 32.52 14.24 13.40
C LYS A 112 32.38 15.44 14.32
N GLU A 113 32.85 15.33 15.55
CA GLU A 113 33.26 16.49 16.31
C GLU A 113 34.70 16.27 16.77
N GLY A 114 35.59 17.05 16.17
CA GLY A 114 36.93 17.26 16.67
C GLY A 114 36.97 18.60 17.36
N ARG A 115 37.47 18.62 18.61
CA ARG A 115 38.45 19.61 19.06
C ARG A 115 39.23 19.06 20.23
#